data_AF-A0A396JC33-F1
#
_entry.id   AF-A0A396JC33-F1
#
_cell.length_a   1.000
_cell.length_b   1.000
_cell.length_c   1.000
_cell.angle_alpha   90.00
_cell.angle_beta   90.00
_cell.angle_gamma   90.00
#
_symmetry.space_group_name_H-M   'P 1'
#
loop_
_entity.id
_entity.type
_entity.pdbx_description
1 polymer ?
#
loop_
_entity_poly.entity_id
_entity_poly.type
_entity_poly.pdbx_seq_one_letter_code
_entity_poly.pdbx_strand_id
1 'polypeptide(L)'
;MVSAPPATKLPASLDFDTSLFKKEKVNLAGHEEFIVRGGRDLFHLLPDAFKGIKQIGVIGWGSQGPAQAQNLRDSLAEANSDIVVKVGLRKGSSSFAEARDAGFSEENGTLGDIWETISGSDLALLLISDSAQADNYEKILSHMKPNSILGLSHGFLLGHLQFLGLDFPKNISVIAVCPKGMGPSVRRLYVQGKEINGAGINSSFAVHRDVDGRATDVALGWSVALGSPFTFATTLEQEYK
;
A
#
# COMPACT_ATOMS: atom_id res chain seq x y z
N MET A 1 22.53 -35.77 -27.22
CA MET A 1 21.78 -34.53 -27.47
C MET A 1 21.09 -34.16 -26.17
N VAL A 2 21.59 -33.14 -25.47
CA VAL A 2 20.94 -32.65 -24.24
C VAL A 2 19.82 -31.73 -24.70
N SER A 3 18.57 -32.08 -24.42
CA SER A 3 17.42 -31.26 -24.78
C SER A 3 17.51 -29.93 -24.04
N ALA A 4 17.45 -28.82 -24.78
CA ALA A 4 17.32 -27.51 -24.18
C ALA A 4 16.08 -27.48 -23.27
N PRO A 5 16.16 -26.87 -22.07
CA PRO A 5 15.00 -26.68 -21.23
C PRO A 5 13.93 -25.87 -21.99
N PRO A 6 12.64 -26.17 -21.81
CA PRO A 6 11.58 -25.45 -22.48
C PRO A 6 11.67 -23.97 -22.14
N ALA A 7 11.65 -23.12 -23.16
CA ALA A 7 11.62 -21.68 -22.97
C ALA A 7 10.37 -21.32 -22.15
N THR A 8 10.57 -20.94 -20.89
CA THR A 8 9.54 -20.31 -20.08
C THR A 8 9.11 -19.05 -20.82
N LYS A 9 7.89 -19.04 -21.37
CA LYS A 9 7.29 -17.79 -21.86
C LYS A 9 7.34 -16.81 -20.70
N LEU A 10 8.15 -15.76 -20.85
CA LEU A 10 8.12 -14.61 -19.96
C LEU A 10 6.66 -14.10 -19.95
N PRO A 11 6.08 -13.82 -18.78
CA PRO A 11 4.72 -13.32 -18.71
C PRO A 11 4.58 -12.07 -19.58
N ALA A 12 3.43 -11.93 -20.25
CA ALA A 12 3.10 -10.68 -20.92
C ALA A 12 3.19 -9.53 -19.90
N SER A 13 3.72 -8.38 -20.33
CA SER A 13 3.80 -7.18 -19.52
C SER A 13 2.42 -6.84 -18.94
N LEU A 14 2.33 -6.66 -17.62
CA LEU A 14 1.07 -6.30 -16.98
C LEU A 14 0.67 -4.89 -17.41
N ASP A 15 -0.57 -4.71 -17.86
CA ASP A 15 -1.17 -3.40 -18.12
C ASP A 15 -2.25 -3.12 -17.07
N PHE A 16 -2.55 -1.84 -16.85
CA PHE A 16 -3.52 -1.36 -15.88
C PHE A 16 -4.21 -0.10 -16.39
N ASP A 17 -5.46 0.10 -15.97
CA ASP A 17 -6.23 1.30 -16.30
C ASP A 17 -6.27 2.24 -15.11
N THR A 18 -5.94 3.50 -15.35
CA THR A 18 -6.05 4.60 -14.39
C THR A 18 -6.77 5.76 -15.05
N SER A 19 -7.69 6.38 -14.31
CA SER A 19 -8.46 7.54 -14.80
C SER A 19 -7.82 8.88 -14.39
N LEU A 20 -6.87 8.86 -13.46
CA LEU A 20 -6.33 10.05 -12.81
C LEU A 20 -4.85 10.26 -13.11
N PHE A 21 -4.06 9.19 -13.08
CA PHE A 21 -2.61 9.28 -13.20
C PHE A 21 -2.17 9.07 -14.65
N LYS A 22 -1.12 9.80 -15.04
CA LYS A 22 -0.53 9.62 -16.37
C LYS A 22 0.23 8.28 -16.42
N LYS A 23 -0.34 7.31 -17.14
CA LYS A 23 0.34 6.06 -17.51
C LYS A 23 1.40 6.33 -18.57
N GLU A 24 2.64 5.95 -18.30
CA GLU A 24 3.77 6.07 -19.22
C GLU A 24 4.29 4.70 -19.62
N LYS A 25 4.62 4.55 -20.91
CA LYS A 25 5.24 3.35 -21.44
C LYS A 25 6.76 3.49 -21.38
N VAL A 26 7.44 2.44 -20.90
CA VAL A 26 8.90 2.30 -20.94
C VAL A 26 9.27 1.07 -21.76
N ASN A 27 10.44 1.10 -22.40
CA ASN A 27 11.00 -0.05 -23.11
C ASN A 27 12.24 -0.54 -22.36
N LEU A 28 12.20 -1.78 -21.89
CA LEU A 28 13.30 -2.45 -21.24
C LEU A 28 13.71 -3.67 -22.06
N ALA A 29 14.84 -3.56 -22.78
CA ALA A 29 15.37 -4.63 -23.63
C ALA A 29 14.37 -5.20 -24.65
N GLY A 30 13.52 -4.34 -25.23
CA GLY A 30 12.49 -4.75 -26.20
C GLY A 30 11.16 -5.16 -25.58
N HIS A 31 11.03 -5.14 -24.25
CA HIS A 31 9.79 -5.38 -23.53
C HIS A 31 9.13 -4.05 -23.16
N GLU A 32 7.87 -3.88 -23.56
CA GLU A 32 7.07 -2.72 -23.13
C GLU A 32 6.59 -2.96 -21.70
N GLU A 33 6.74 -1.96 -20.83
CA GLU A 33 6.17 -1.95 -19.49
C GLU A 33 5.46 -0.62 -19.23
N PHE A 34 4.52 -0.61 -18.29
CA PHE A 34 3.78 0.58 -17.91
C PHE A 34 4.12 1.02 -16.49
N ILE A 35 4.32 2.32 -16.33
CA ILE A 35 4.65 2.95 -15.05
C ILE A 35 3.81 4.21 -14.83
N VAL A 36 3.77 4.66 -13.57
CA VAL A 36 3.35 6.00 -13.18
C VAL A 36 4.54 6.70 -12.52
N ARG A 37 4.89 7.89 -13.00
CA ARG A 37 5.87 8.75 -12.32
C ARG A 37 5.19 9.43 -11.13
N GLY A 38 5.86 9.45 -9.99
CA GLY A 38 5.43 10.24 -8.84
C GLY A 38 6.00 11.65 -8.86
N GLY A 39 5.62 12.43 -7.86
CA GLY A 39 6.02 13.83 -7.69
C GLY A 39 5.05 14.54 -6.75
N ARG A 40 5.54 15.53 -6.01
CA ARG A 40 4.65 16.32 -5.11
C ARG A 40 3.62 17.12 -5.89
N ASP A 41 3.94 17.48 -7.13
CA ASP A 41 3.03 18.13 -8.06
C ASP A 41 1.77 17.30 -8.34
N LEU A 42 1.76 15.99 -8.04
CA LEU A 42 0.60 15.10 -8.20
C LEU A 42 -0.29 15.02 -6.95
N PHE A 43 0.07 15.64 -5.83
CA PHE A 43 -0.70 15.51 -4.58
C PHE A 43 -2.12 16.06 -4.68
N HIS A 44 -2.35 17.04 -5.55
CA HIS A 44 -3.69 17.56 -5.83
C HIS A 44 -4.67 16.50 -6.38
N LEU A 45 -4.17 15.37 -6.90
CA LEU A 45 -4.99 14.25 -7.40
C LEU A 45 -5.38 13.25 -6.30
N LEU A 46 -4.77 13.33 -5.11
CA LEU A 46 -5.01 12.36 -4.02
C LEU A 46 -6.46 12.33 -3.54
N PRO A 47 -7.20 13.45 -3.41
CA PRO A 47 -8.61 13.41 -3.03
C PRO A 47 -9.48 12.60 -4.00
N ASP A 48 -9.23 12.71 -5.30
CA ASP A 48 -9.95 11.94 -6.32
C ASP A 48 -9.51 10.47 -6.33
N ALA A 49 -8.21 10.21 -6.17
CA ALA A 49 -7.67 8.85 -6.09
C ALA A 49 -8.20 8.07 -4.89
N PHE A 50 -8.45 8.77 -3.78
CA PHE A 50 -9.01 8.21 -2.56
C PHE A 50 -10.52 8.46 -2.41
N LYS A 51 -11.23 8.71 -3.52
CA LYS A 51 -12.68 8.91 -3.49
C LYS A 51 -13.38 7.73 -2.80
N GLY A 52 -14.20 8.04 -1.80
CA GLY A 52 -14.91 7.06 -0.97
C GLY A 52 -14.12 6.55 0.24
N ILE A 53 -12.87 6.99 0.44
CA ILE A 53 -12.09 6.74 1.65
C ILE A 53 -12.20 7.96 2.56
N LYS A 54 -12.58 7.75 3.82
CA LYS A 54 -12.59 8.77 4.87
C LYS A 54 -11.51 8.50 5.92
N GLN A 55 -11.17 7.23 6.12
CA GLN A 55 -10.10 6.83 7.04
C GLN A 55 -9.19 5.78 6.39
N ILE A 56 -7.88 6.03 6.47
CA ILE A 56 -6.81 5.08 6.17
C ILE A 56 -6.26 4.53 7.49
N GLY A 57 -6.46 3.25 7.73
CA GLY A 57 -5.96 2.55 8.91
C GLY A 57 -4.57 1.99 8.68
N VAL A 58 -3.55 2.50 9.37
CA VAL A 58 -2.19 1.97 9.31
C VAL A 58 -1.98 1.00 10.46
N ILE A 59 -1.91 -0.30 10.15
CA ILE A 59 -1.91 -1.36 11.16
C ILE A 59 -0.48 -1.81 11.44
N GLY A 60 0.00 -1.53 12.65
CA GLY A 60 1.36 -1.84 13.09
C GLY A 60 2.33 -0.66 13.00
N TRP A 61 3.39 -0.73 13.81
CA TRP A 61 4.42 0.32 13.94
C TRP A 61 5.84 -0.27 13.82
N GLY A 62 6.01 -1.23 12.92
CA GLY A 62 7.32 -1.85 12.64
C GLY A 62 8.20 -0.95 11.77
N SER A 63 8.83 -1.52 10.73
CA SER A 63 9.67 -0.73 9.82
C SER A 63 8.85 0.16 8.87
N GLN A 64 7.84 -0.42 8.19
CA GLN A 64 7.04 0.30 7.19
C GLN A 64 5.98 1.22 7.82
N GLY A 65 5.35 0.80 8.92
CA GLY A 65 4.27 1.54 9.60
C GLY A 65 4.57 3.03 9.87
N PRO A 66 5.66 3.37 10.57
CA PRO A 66 6.01 4.75 10.90
C PRO A 66 6.26 5.60 9.64
N ALA A 67 6.94 5.04 8.64
CA ALA A 67 7.28 5.76 7.43
C ALA A 67 6.05 6.05 6.57
N GLN A 68 5.23 5.03 6.34
CA GLN A 68 4.05 5.16 5.50
C GLN A 68 2.97 6.02 6.16
N ALA A 69 2.72 5.87 7.46
CA ALA A 69 1.76 6.71 8.18
C ALA A 69 2.12 8.20 8.09
N GLN A 70 3.40 8.54 8.34
CA GLN A 70 3.85 9.92 8.28
C GLN A 70 3.85 10.49 6.86
N ASN A 71 4.27 9.70 5.86
CA ASN A 71 4.25 10.17 4.46
C ASN A 71 2.82 10.39 3.97
N LEU A 72 1.88 9.46 4.26
CA LEU A 72 0.47 9.63 3.94
C LEU A 72 -0.11 10.87 4.60
N ARG A 73 0.12 11.06 5.91
CA ARG A 73 -0.34 12.25 6.64
C ARG A 73 0.18 13.53 6.00
N ASP A 74 1.49 13.61 5.73
CA ASP A 74 2.12 14.79 5.16
C ASP A 74 1.55 15.10 3.76
N SER A 75 1.42 14.09 2.89
CA SER A 75 0.93 14.25 1.52
C SER A 75 -0.56 14.62 1.48
N LEU A 76 -1.39 14.04 2.35
CA LEU A 76 -2.81 14.38 2.45
C LEU A 76 -3.02 15.79 2.99
N ALA A 77 -2.21 16.23 3.96
CA ALA A 77 -2.23 17.59 4.45
C ALA A 77 -1.85 18.60 3.36
N GLU A 78 -0.82 18.31 2.55
CA GLU A 78 -0.41 19.14 1.42
C GLU A 78 -1.49 19.18 0.31
N ALA A 79 -2.23 18.08 0.13
CA ALA A 79 -3.38 18.00 -0.77
C ALA A 79 -4.67 18.67 -0.23
N ASN A 80 -4.64 19.22 0.99
CA ASN A 80 -5.82 19.72 1.71
C ASN A 80 -6.97 18.69 1.79
N SER A 81 -6.64 17.41 1.97
CA SER A 81 -7.60 16.33 2.14
C SER A 81 -8.07 16.21 3.60
N ASP A 82 -9.34 15.85 3.81
CA ASP A 82 -9.95 15.58 5.10
C ASP A 82 -9.80 14.12 5.57
N ILE A 83 -9.10 13.29 4.80
CA ILE A 83 -8.89 11.87 5.12
C ILE A 83 -8.04 11.72 6.38
N VAL A 84 -8.52 10.91 7.32
CA VAL A 84 -7.82 10.62 8.57
C VAL A 84 -6.87 9.44 8.38
N VAL A 85 -5.58 9.63 8.68
CA VAL A 85 -4.62 8.53 8.84
C VAL A 85 -4.61 8.11 10.30
N LYS A 86 -5.15 6.92 10.60
CA LYS A 86 -5.25 6.39 11.97
C LYS A 86 -4.36 5.16 12.15
N VAL A 87 -3.53 5.17 13.17
CA VAL A 87 -2.63 4.06 13.51
C VAL A 87 -3.34 3.09 14.44
N GLY A 88 -3.35 1.81 14.07
CA GLY A 88 -3.94 0.74 14.86
C GLY A 88 -2.87 -0.15 15.47
N LEU A 89 -2.82 -0.22 16.81
CA LEU A 89 -1.87 -1.06 17.55
C LEU A 89 -2.59 -2.03 18.48
N ARG A 90 -1.97 -3.20 18.69
CA ARG A 90 -2.45 -4.15 19.70
C ARG A 90 -2.36 -3.53 21.09
N LYS A 91 -3.37 -3.78 21.94
CA LYS A 91 -3.35 -3.36 23.34
C LYS A 91 -2.04 -3.75 24.04
N GLY A 92 -1.42 -2.77 24.73
CA GLY A 92 -0.14 -2.97 25.42
C GLY A 92 1.09 -2.97 24.53
N SER A 93 0.97 -2.58 23.25
CA SER A 93 2.14 -2.39 22.38
C SER A 93 3.11 -1.36 22.97
N SER A 94 4.41 -1.64 22.93
CA SER A 94 5.44 -0.67 23.34
C SER A 94 5.50 0.55 22.40
N SER A 95 5.06 0.39 21.15
CA SER A 95 5.12 1.44 20.13
C SER A 95 4.03 2.51 20.23
N PHE A 96 3.15 2.47 21.23
CA PHE A 96 2.21 3.57 21.47
C PHE A 96 2.94 4.89 21.75
N ALA A 97 4.02 4.86 22.53
CA ALA A 97 4.83 6.05 22.80
C ALA A 97 5.46 6.60 21.51
N GLU A 98 6.07 5.74 20.71
CA GLU A 98 6.70 6.12 19.43
C GLU A 98 5.69 6.69 18.43
N ALA A 99 4.46 6.17 18.39
CA ALA A 99 3.39 6.71 17.55
C ALA A 99 2.98 8.11 18.01
N ARG A 100 2.86 8.34 19.33
CA ARG A 100 2.59 9.66 19.91
C ARG A 100 3.70 10.66 19.64
N ASP A 101 4.96 10.24 19.77
CA ASP A 101 6.12 11.08 19.45
C ASP A 101 6.14 11.48 17.96
N ALA A 102 5.62 10.62 17.09
CA ALA A 102 5.44 10.90 15.68
C ALA A 102 4.20 11.76 15.36
N GLY A 103 3.38 12.12 16.36
CA GLY A 103 2.19 12.97 16.23
C GLY A 103 0.87 12.24 16.03
N PHE A 104 0.83 10.91 16.23
CA PHE A 104 -0.39 10.12 16.22
C PHE A 104 -0.87 9.89 17.65
N SER A 105 -2.08 10.33 17.99
CA SER A 105 -2.55 10.30 19.39
C SER A 105 -4.02 9.89 19.48
N GLU A 106 -4.41 9.40 20.65
CA GLU A 106 -5.81 9.09 20.93
C GLU A 106 -6.68 10.36 20.92
N GLU A 107 -6.14 11.49 21.41
CA GLU A 107 -6.87 12.75 21.55
C GLU A 107 -7.28 13.36 20.21
N ASN A 108 -6.42 13.27 19.19
CA ASN A 108 -6.73 13.72 17.83
C ASN A 108 -7.35 12.61 16.96
N GLY A 109 -7.68 11.45 17.55
CA GLY A 109 -8.34 10.34 16.86
C GLY A 109 -7.47 9.60 15.84
N THR A 110 -6.15 9.79 15.87
CA THR A 110 -5.21 9.21 14.89
C THR A 110 -4.39 8.04 15.43
N LEU A 111 -4.63 7.60 16.67
CA LEU A 111 -4.06 6.39 17.28
C LEU A 111 -5.15 5.64 18.05
N GLY A 112 -5.16 4.31 17.98
CA GLY A 112 -6.12 3.49 18.70
C GLY A 112 -5.85 1.98 18.65
N ASP A 113 -6.84 1.21 19.09
CA ASP A 113 -6.78 -0.25 19.03
C ASP A 113 -6.80 -0.73 17.57
N ILE A 114 -6.07 -1.82 17.31
CA ILE A 114 -5.98 -2.46 16.00
C ILE A 114 -7.35 -2.81 15.42
N TRP A 115 -8.24 -3.42 16.19
CA TRP A 115 -9.52 -3.93 15.70
C TRP A 115 -10.50 -2.79 15.41
N GLU A 116 -10.55 -1.81 16.31
CA GLU A 116 -11.31 -0.57 16.10
C GLU A 116 -10.83 0.17 14.84
N THR A 117 -9.51 0.24 14.64
CA THR A 117 -8.93 0.91 13.47
C THR A 117 -9.28 0.17 12.19
N ILE A 118 -9.19 -1.17 12.15
CA ILE A 118 -9.59 -1.97 10.99
C ILE A 118 -11.08 -1.76 10.67
N SER A 119 -11.95 -1.89 11.67
CA SER A 119 -13.40 -1.73 11.48
C SER A 119 -13.83 -0.30 11.12
N GLY A 120 -13.04 0.70 11.50
CA GLY A 120 -13.27 2.10 11.17
C GLY A 120 -12.73 2.53 9.80
N SER A 121 -11.87 1.74 9.16
CA SER A 121 -11.14 2.16 7.95
C SER A 121 -11.81 1.71 6.65
N ASP A 122 -11.72 2.56 5.64
CA ASP A 122 -12.17 2.24 4.27
C ASP A 122 -11.01 1.68 3.44
N LEU A 123 -9.78 2.05 3.81
CA LEU A 123 -8.53 1.43 3.37
C LEU A 123 -7.73 1.01 4.61
N ALA A 124 -7.48 -0.29 4.79
CA ALA A 124 -6.67 -0.82 5.89
C ALA A 124 -5.31 -1.31 5.35
N LEU A 125 -4.22 -0.65 5.76
CA LEU A 125 -2.85 -1.01 5.41
C LEU A 125 -2.28 -1.97 6.45
N LEU A 126 -2.09 -3.23 6.07
CA LEU A 126 -1.60 -4.27 6.97
C LEU A 126 -0.06 -4.29 6.96
N LEU A 127 0.55 -3.59 7.92
CA LEU A 127 2.00 -3.37 8.02
C LEU A 127 2.62 -4.02 9.27
N ILE A 128 1.98 -5.11 9.75
CA ILE A 128 2.52 -5.99 10.80
C ILE A 128 3.44 -7.05 10.19
N SER A 129 4.20 -7.75 11.03
CA SER A 129 5.06 -8.86 10.61
C SER A 129 4.26 -9.94 9.87
N ASP A 130 4.86 -10.51 8.83
CA ASP A 130 4.29 -11.57 7.99
C ASP A 130 3.73 -12.74 8.79
N SER A 131 4.47 -13.23 9.81
CA SER A 131 4.00 -14.30 10.70
C SER A 131 2.72 -13.91 11.45
N ALA A 132 2.61 -12.66 11.90
CA ALA A 132 1.41 -12.18 12.56
C ALA A 132 0.23 -12.05 11.58
N GLN A 133 0.48 -11.77 10.30
CA GLN A 133 -0.56 -11.81 9.27
C GLN A 133 -1.09 -13.25 9.10
N ALA A 134 -0.20 -14.24 8.98
CA ALA A 134 -0.57 -15.65 8.90
C ALA A 134 -1.36 -16.14 10.13
N ASP A 135 -0.97 -15.75 11.33
CA ASP A 135 -1.66 -16.21 12.54
C ASP A 135 -3.00 -15.51 12.80
N ASN A 136 -3.25 -14.35 12.17
CA ASN A 136 -4.40 -13.50 12.51
C ASN A 136 -5.29 -13.11 11.32
N TYR A 137 -5.06 -13.65 10.10
CA TYR A 137 -5.80 -13.23 8.91
C TYR A 137 -7.32 -13.34 9.09
N GLU A 138 -7.83 -14.42 9.70
CA GLU A 138 -9.27 -14.61 9.93
C GLU A 138 -9.86 -13.48 10.79
N LYS A 139 -9.14 -13.10 11.84
CA LYS A 139 -9.58 -12.03 12.73
C LYS A 139 -9.48 -10.67 12.05
N ILE A 140 -8.43 -10.41 11.28
CA ILE A 140 -8.27 -9.17 10.51
C ILE A 140 -9.42 -9.04 9.51
N LEU A 141 -9.65 -10.07 8.70
CA LEU A 141 -10.64 -10.07 7.63
C LEU A 141 -12.08 -9.97 8.16
N SER A 142 -12.37 -10.57 9.32
CA SER A 142 -13.70 -10.46 9.96
C SER A 142 -14.02 -9.07 10.52
N HIS A 143 -13.01 -8.24 10.79
CA HIS A 143 -13.21 -6.86 11.26
C HIS A 143 -13.34 -5.85 10.12
N MET A 144 -13.01 -6.23 8.88
CA MET A 144 -13.06 -5.32 7.74
C MET A 144 -14.50 -4.95 7.37
N LYS A 145 -14.70 -3.70 6.97
CA LYS A 145 -16.00 -3.26 6.44
C LYS A 145 -16.28 -3.96 5.10
N PRO A 146 -17.53 -4.34 4.81
CA PRO A 146 -17.91 -4.74 3.46
C PRO A 146 -17.56 -3.65 2.44
N ASN A 147 -17.06 -4.05 1.26
CA ASN A 147 -16.62 -3.19 0.17
C ASN A 147 -15.45 -2.24 0.51
N SER A 148 -14.74 -2.48 1.62
CA SER A 148 -13.49 -1.79 1.92
C SER A 148 -12.29 -2.39 1.17
N ILE A 149 -11.14 -1.76 1.33
CA ILE A 149 -9.90 -2.12 0.65
C ILE A 149 -8.86 -2.59 1.67
N LEU A 150 -8.31 -3.78 1.46
CA LEU A 150 -7.11 -4.26 2.15
C LEU A 150 -5.88 -3.87 1.32
N GLY A 151 -4.96 -3.11 1.92
CA GLY A 151 -3.67 -2.76 1.35
C GLY A 151 -2.54 -3.55 2.01
N LEU A 152 -1.70 -4.20 1.19
CA LEU A 152 -0.51 -4.92 1.64
C LEU A 152 0.77 -4.24 1.11
N SER A 153 1.88 -4.36 1.83
CA SER A 153 3.21 -3.98 1.31
C SER A 153 4.12 -5.16 1.01
N HIS A 154 3.55 -6.37 1.06
CA HIS A 154 4.18 -7.62 0.60
C HIS A 154 3.08 -8.66 0.31
N GLY A 155 3.29 -9.55 -0.66
CA GLY A 155 2.36 -10.59 -1.06
C GLY A 155 2.38 -11.85 -0.19
N PHE A 156 3.17 -11.89 0.90
CA PHE A 156 3.31 -13.05 1.79
C PHE A 156 1.96 -13.67 2.19
N LEU A 157 0.98 -12.84 2.57
CA LEU A 157 -0.32 -13.31 3.02
C LEU A 157 -1.07 -14.07 1.91
N LEU A 158 -0.94 -13.66 0.64
CA LEU A 158 -1.52 -14.42 -0.47
C LEU A 158 -0.87 -15.81 -0.58
N GLY A 159 0.46 -15.87 -0.53
CA GLY A 159 1.19 -17.14 -0.57
C GLY A 159 0.80 -18.08 0.57
N HIS A 160 0.60 -17.53 1.78
CA HIS A 160 0.11 -18.29 2.93
C HIS A 160 -1.32 -18.82 2.73
N LEU A 161 -2.24 -17.98 2.27
CA LEU A 161 -3.62 -18.41 1.99
C LEU A 161 -3.67 -19.49 0.92
N GLN A 162 -2.90 -19.33 -0.17
CA GLN A 162 -2.80 -20.33 -1.23
C GLN A 162 -2.24 -21.67 -0.73
N PHE A 163 -1.25 -21.64 0.17
CA PHE A 163 -0.73 -22.86 0.82
C PHE A 163 -1.82 -23.61 1.60
N LEU A 164 -2.77 -22.89 2.21
CA LEU A 164 -3.93 -23.47 2.92
C LEU A 164 -5.09 -23.84 1.99
N GLY A 165 -4.99 -23.60 0.68
CA GLY A 165 -6.12 -23.76 -0.26
C GLY A 165 -7.22 -22.71 -0.10
N LEU A 166 -6.88 -21.55 0.46
CA LEU A 166 -7.77 -20.41 0.72
C LEU A 166 -7.44 -19.21 -0.19
N ASP A 167 -8.32 -18.21 -0.18
CA ASP A 167 -8.14 -16.92 -0.85
C ASP A 167 -8.83 -15.82 -0.02
N PHE A 168 -8.58 -14.55 -0.32
CA PHE A 168 -9.20 -13.43 0.36
C PHE A 168 -10.74 -13.42 0.22
N PRO A 169 -11.48 -12.76 1.12
CA PRO A 169 -12.94 -12.63 1.05
C PRO A 169 -13.42 -11.87 -0.19
N LYS A 170 -14.49 -12.34 -0.84
CA LYS A 170 -14.99 -11.79 -2.11
C LYS A 170 -15.60 -10.39 -2.01
N ASN A 171 -15.93 -9.94 -0.80
CA ASN A 171 -16.61 -8.67 -0.51
C ASN A 171 -15.65 -7.52 -0.16
N ILE A 172 -14.35 -7.66 -0.38
CA ILE A 172 -13.37 -6.58 -0.19
C ILE A 172 -12.44 -6.50 -1.41
N SER A 173 -11.94 -5.30 -1.71
CA SER A 173 -10.83 -5.15 -2.65
C SER A 173 -9.51 -5.48 -1.96
N VAL A 174 -8.56 -6.00 -2.72
CA VAL A 174 -7.23 -6.36 -2.22
C VAL A 174 -6.19 -5.78 -3.18
N ILE A 175 -5.38 -4.87 -2.66
CA ILE A 175 -4.32 -4.18 -3.39
C ILE A 175 -2.99 -4.31 -2.65
N ALA A 176 -1.91 -4.03 -3.34
CA ALA A 176 -0.62 -3.85 -2.70
C ALA A 176 0.16 -2.67 -3.28
N VAL A 177 0.93 -2.02 -2.42
CA VAL A 177 1.99 -1.09 -2.76
C VAL A 177 3.20 -1.49 -1.95
N CYS A 178 4.25 -1.93 -2.65
CA CYS A 178 5.44 -2.52 -2.06
C CYS A 178 6.66 -1.63 -2.34
N PRO A 179 7.04 -0.74 -1.40
CA PRO A 179 8.27 0.04 -1.53
C PRO A 179 9.48 -0.86 -1.67
N LYS A 180 10.32 -0.61 -2.67
CA LYS A 180 11.56 -1.35 -2.97
C LYS A 180 12.72 -0.85 -2.09
N GLY A 181 12.46 -0.75 -0.80
CA GLY A 181 13.38 -0.24 0.20
C GLY A 181 12.83 -0.35 1.62
N MET A 182 13.74 -0.29 2.60
CA MET A 182 13.39 -0.32 4.02
C MET A 182 12.61 0.92 4.45
N GLY A 183 11.72 0.77 5.43
CA GLY A 183 10.87 1.86 5.94
C GLY A 183 11.63 3.15 6.32
N PRO A 184 12.76 3.09 7.05
CA PRO A 184 13.56 4.29 7.34
C PRO A 184 13.99 5.05 6.09
N SER A 185 14.34 4.35 5.00
CA SER A 185 14.69 4.97 3.72
C SER A 185 13.47 5.60 3.03
N VAL A 186 12.30 4.96 3.12
CA VAL A 186 11.03 5.51 2.60
C VAL A 186 10.73 6.88 3.24
N ARG A 187 10.87 7.00 4.57
CA ARG A 187 10.65 8.30 5.25
C ARG A 187 11.76 9.30 4.92
N ARG A 188 13.03 8.88 5.01
CA ARG A 188 14.17 9.78 4.82
C ARG A 188 14.17 10.43 3.44
N LEU A 189 13.99 9.63 2.38
CA LEU A 189 14.00 10.13 1.00
C LEU A 189 12.76 10.98 0.70
N TYR A 190 11.59 10.65 1.27
CA TYR A 190 10.39 11.49 1.18
C TYR A 190 10.61 12.89 1.77
N VAL A 191 11.27 12.98 2.92
CA VAL A 191 11.62 14.26 3.56
C VAL A 191 12.60 15.05 2.69
N GLN A 192 13.63 14.39 2.13
CA GLN A 192 14.52 15.04 1.15
C GLN A 192 13.76 15.51 -0.10
N GLY A 193 12.71 14.77 -0.47
CA GLY A 193 11.82 15.11 -1.58
C GLY A 193 10.96 16.36 -1.38
N LYS A 194 10.98 16.99 -0.19
CA LYS A 194 10.37 18.33 0.02
C LYS A 194 11.13 19.43 -0.73
N GLU A 195 12.45 19.28 -0.85
CA GLU A 195 13.31 20.25 -1.53
C GLU A 195 13.69 19.81 -2.95
N ILE A 196 13.75 18.50 -3.18
CA ILE A 196 14.17 17.92 -4.46
C ILE A 196 13.03 17.09 -5.04
N ASN A 197 12.31 17.62 -6.04
CA ASN A 197 11.22 16.86 -6.65
C ASN A 197 11.73 15.52 -7.21
N GLY A 198 11.00 14.44 -6.94
CA GLY A 198 11.34 13.08 -7.39
C GLY A 198 12.25 12.27 -6.46
N ALA A 199 12.61 12.76 -5.26
CA ALA A 199 13.30 11.93 -4.27
C ALA A 199 12.32 11.05 -3.47
N GLY A 200 12.61 9.75 -3.39
CA GLY A 200 11.77 8.76 -2.74
C GLY A 200 12.25 7.32 -2.99
N ILE A 201 11.45 6.34 -2.61
CA ILE A 201 11.69 4.92 -2.89
C ILE A 201 10.69 4.44 -3.95
N ASN A 202 11.19 3.83 -5.03
CA ASN A 202 10.31 3.23 -6.04
C ASN A 202 9.43 2.16 -5.41
N SER A 203 8.23 1.98 -5.95
CA SER A 203 7.30 0.96 -5.47
C SER A 203 6.80 0.12 -6.64
N SER A 204 6.50 -1.15 -6.38
CA SER A 204 5.58 -1.89 -7.25
C SER A 204 4.18 -1.78 -6.69
N PHE A 205 3.17 -1.96 -7.53
CA PHE A 205 1.78 -2.11 -7.07
C PHE A 205 1.11 -3.31 -7.71
N ALA A 206 0.11 -3.86 -7.03
CA ALA A 206 -0.72 -4.95 -7.52
C ALA A 206 -2.19 -4.71 -7.18
N VAL A 207 -3.09 -5.19 -8.04
CA VAL A 207 -4.53 -5.28 -7.78
C VAL A 207 -4.92 -6.75 -7.88
N HIS A 208 -5.12 -7.39 -6.72
CA HIS A 208 -5.55 -8.79 -6.64
C HIS A 208 -7.07 -8.93 -6.80
N ARG A 209 -7.81 -7.96 -6.25
CA ARG A 209 -9.26 -7.88 -6.35
C ARG A 209 -9.73 -6.44 -6.37
N ASP A 210 -10.66 -6.17 -7.28
CA ASP A 210 -11.38 -4.91 -7.35
C ASP A 210 -12.89 -5.18 -7.30
N VAL A 211 -13.56 -4.68 -6.26
CA VAL A 211 -15.01 -4.91 -6.05
C VAL A 211 -15.89 -3.80 -6.62
N ASP A 212 -15.32 -2.63 -6.90
CA ASP A 212 -16.09 -1.44 -7.26
C ASP A 212 -15.41 -0.51 -8.29
N GLY A 213 -14.26 -0.91 -8.83
CA GLY A 213 -13.52 -0.20 -9.88
C GLY A 213 -12.53 0.85 -9.36
N ARG A 214 -12.39 1.01 -8.03
CA ARG A 214 -11.50 2.03 -7.44
C ARG A 214 -10.10 1.52 -7.13
N ALA A 215 -9.87 0.21 -7.17
CA ALA A 215 -8.67 -0.40 -6.60
C ALA A 215 -7.37 0.12 -7.22
N THR A 216 -7.32 0.27 -8.55
CA THR A 216 -6.12 0.75 -9.24
C THR A 216 -5.76 2.18 -8.84
N ASP A 217 -6.71 3.11 -8.90
CA ASP A 217 -6.45 4.52 -8.58
C ASP A 217 -6.14 4.71 -7.08
N VAL A 218 -6.75 3.92 -6.19
CA VAL A 218 -6.39 3.91 -4.76
C VAL A 218 -4.95 3.40 -4.55
N ALA A 219 -4.53 2.34 -5.23
CA ALA A 219 -3.17 1.81 -5.13
C ALA A 219 -2.13 2.81 -5.66
N LEU A 220 -2.41 3.43 -6.81
CA LEU A 220 -1.54 4.45 -7.38
C LEU A 220 -1.48 5.70 -6.49
N GLY A 221 -2.62 6.17 -5.97
CA GLY A 221 -2.70 7.28 -5.02
C GLY A 221 -1.91 7.01 -3.75
N TRP A 222 -2.00 5.80 -3.19
CA TRP A 222 -1.17 5.37 -2.06
C TRP A 222 0.31 5.43 -2.41
N SER A 223 0.72 4.84 -3.53
CA SER A 223 2.12 4.86 -3.96
C SER A 223 2.69 6.26 -4.18
N VAL A 224 1.92 7.16 -4.79
CA VAL A 224 2.26 8.58 -4.99
C VAL A 224 2.36 9.30 -3.65
N ALA A 225 1.42 9.09 -2.73
CA ALA A 225 1.43 9.70 -1.40
C ALA A 225 2.61 9.22 -0.53
N LEU A 226 3.17 8.04 -0.79
CA LEU A 226 4.42 7.60 -0.18
C LEU A 226 5.67 8.30 -0.74
N GLY A 227 5.53 9.02 -1.85
CA GLY A 227 6.61 9.70 -2.57
C GLY A 227 7.37 8.80 -3.54
N SER A 228 6.74 7.75 -4.08
CA SER A 228 7.42 6.85 -5.01
C SER A 228 7.82 7.57 -6.30
N PRO A 229 9.12 7.64 -6.67
CA PRO A 229 9.53 8.31 -7.91
C PRO A 229 8.94 7.61 -9.14
N PHE A 230 8.89 6.28 -9.08
CA PHE A 230 8.25 5.42 -10.08
C PHE A 230 7.42 4.34 -9.39
N THR A 231 6.22 4.12 -9.93
CA THR A 231 5.35 3.01 -9.57
C THR A 231 5.17 2.10 -10.78
N PHE A 232 5.50 0.81 -10.64
CA PHE A 232 5.39 -0.18 -11.72
C PHE A 232 4.44 -1.32 -11.34
N ALA A 233 3.78 -1.91 -12.33
CA ALA A 233 2.79 -2.94 -12.10
C ALA A 233 3.41 -4.33 -11.85
N THR A 234 2.82 -5.10 -10.94
CA THR A 234 3.12 -6.50 -10.66
C THR A 234 1.84 -7.22 -10.20
N THR A 235 1.89 -8.53 -9.96
CA THR A 235 0.86 -9.24 -9.19
C THR A 235 1.35 -9.51 -7.78
N LEU A 236 0.43 -9.82 -6.85
CA LEU A 236 0.81 -10.27 -5.51
C LEU A 236 1.67 -11.54 -5.60
N GLU A 237 1.34 -12.47 -6.51
CA GLU A 237 2.11 -13.69 -6.71
C GLU A 237 3.53 -13.47 -7.20
N GLN A 238 3.75 -12.52 -8.11
CA GLN A 238 5.09 -12.18 -8.56
C GLN A 238 5.87 -11.42 -7.49
N GLU A 239 5.19 -10.70 -6.59
CA GLU A 239 5.85 -9.88 -5.59
C GLU A 239 6.37 -10.69 -4.40
N TYR A 240 5.72 -11.79 -4.02
CA TYR A 240 6.21 -12.66 -2.93
C TYR A 240 7.13 -13.80 -3.37
N LYS A 241 7.15 -14.14 -4.66
CA LYS A 241 8.02 -15.20 -5.23
C LYS A 241 9.45 -14.72 -5.39
#